data_AF-W7DTS6-F1
#
_entry.id   AF-W7DTS6-F1
#
_cell.length_a   1.000
_cell.length_b   1.000
_cell.length_c   1.000
_cell.angle_alpha   90.00
_cell.angle_beta   90.00
_cell.angle_gamma   90.00
#
_symmetry.space_group_name_H-M   'P 1'
#
loop_
_entity.id
_entity.type
_entity.pdbx_description
1 polymer ?
#
loop_
_entity_poly.entity_id
_entity_poly.type
_entity_poly.pdbx_seq_one_letter_code
_entity_poly.pdbx_strand_id
1 'polypeptide(L)'
;MHSTTLIAVFTGLLSYTSATFFHVNRGCIYLNDIYICAPSSRVIGNGVSKVEARLDKPDHCVKTFRWPSYYQDVYYGADNCLYDASSNRIDNQCC
;
A
#
# COMPACT_ATOMS: atom_id res chain seq x y z
N MET A 1 -26.25 -20.28 50.50
CA MET A 1 -26.31 -20.78 49.12
C MET A 1 -25.41 -19.87 48.30
N HIS A 2 -24.19 -20.33 47.99
CA HIS A 2 -23.20 -19.48 47.32
C HIS A 2 -23.49 -19.40 45.82
N SER A 3 -23.58 -18.15 45.38
CA SER A 3 -23.79 -17.71 44.00
C SER A 3 -22.55 -18.00 43.15
N THR A 4 -22.74 -18.45 41.92
CA THR A 4 -21.67 -18.42 40.91
C THR A 4 -22.28 -18.11 39.55
N THR A 5 -22.16 -16.85 39.14
CA THR A 5 -22.47 -16.39 37.78
C THR A 5 -21.19 -16.50 36.96
N LEU A 6 -21.16 -17.39 35.97
CA LEU A 6 -20.08 -17.50 35.00
C LEU A 6 -20.25 -16.39 33.94
N ILE A 7 -19.37 -15.40 33.93
CA ILE A 7 -19.28 -14.41 32.85
C ILE A 7 -18.31 -14.96 31.80
N ALA A 8 -18.81 -15.32 30.63
CA ALA A 8 -17.99 -15.65 29.48
C ALA A 8 -17.54 -14.34 28.80
N VAL A 9 -16.23 -14.06 28.84
CA VAL A 9 -15.64 -12.91 28.13
C VAL A 9 -15.37 -13.34 26.68
N PHE A 10 -16.18 -12.85 25.74
CA PHE A 10 -15.96 -13.04 24.31
C PHE A 10 -14.83 -12.09 23.85
N THR A 11 -13.59 -12.57 23.83
CA THR A 11 -12.49 -11.86 23.17
C THR A 11 -12.62 -12.06 21.66
N GLY A 12 -13.28 -11.12 20.99
CA GLY A 12 -13.33 -11.07 19.53
C GLY A 12 -11.95 -10.77 18.96
N LEU A 13 -11.37 -11.72 18.23
CA LEU A 13 -10.21 -11.48 17.37
C LEU A 13 -10.65 -10.56 16.22
N LEU A 14 -10.34 -9.27 16.35
CA LEU A 14 -10.46 -8.32 15.23
C LEU A 14 -9.37 -8.67 14.22
N SER A 15 -9.73 -9.40 13.17
CA SER A 15 -8.87 -9.58 12.00
C SER A 15 -8.72 -8.22 11.30
N TYR A 16 -7.65 -7.48 11.63
CA TYR A 16 -7.32 -6.22 10.99
C TYR A 16 -6.74 -6.51 9.60
N THR A 17 -7.59 -6.56 8.58
CA THR A 17 -7.11 -6.46 7.20
C THR A 17 -6.79 -4.99 6.94
N SER A 18 -5.55 -4.57 7.24
CA SER A 18 -5.09 -3.23 6.91
C SER A 18 -5.10 -3.03 5.41
N ALA A 19 -5.98 -2.19 4.89
CA ALA A 19 -5.88 -1.72 3.53
C ALA A 19 -4.66 -0.79 3.41
N THR A 20 -3.87 -0.93 2.33
CA THR A 20 -2.73 -0.04 2.09
C THR A 20 -3.14 1.07 1.14
N PHE A 21 -2.81 2.33 1.44
CA PHE A 21 -2.88 3.42 0.48
C PHE A 21 -1.58 3.50 -0.33
N PHE A 22 -1.71 3.44 -1.65
CA PHE A 22 -0.62 3.70 -2.58
C PHE A 22 -0.69 5.16 -3.02
N HIS A 23 0.25 5.96 -2.57
CA HIS A 23 0.36 7.38 -2.88
C HIS A 23 1.27 7.59 -4.08
N VAL A 24 0.81 8.39 -5.04
CA VAL A 24 1.57 8.79 -6.22
C VAL A 24 1.94 10.25 -6.06
N ASN A 25 3.20 10.53 -5.72
CA ASN A 25 3.64 11.87 -5.35
C ASN A 25 4.02 12.72 -6.58
N ARG A 26 4.50 12.09 -7.67
CA ARG A 26 4.74 12.71 -8.98
C ARG A 26 4.51 11.72 -10.12
N GLY A 27 4.31 12.26 -11.31
CA GLY A 27 4.15 11.51 -12.55
C GLY A 27 2.79 10.83 -12.68
N CYS A 28 2.67 9.99 -13.69
CA CYS A 28 1.47 9.18 -13.94
C CYS A 28 1.83 7.69 -13.98
N ILE A 29 0.96 6.87 -13.41
CA ILE A 29 1.10 5.41 -13.34
C ILE A 29 -0.20 4.72 -13.73
N TYR A 30 -0.10 3.46 -14.13
CA TYR A 30 -1.21 2.54 -14.32
C TYR A 30 -1.12 1.47 -13.22
N LEU A 31 -2.08 1.49 -12.30
CA LEU A 31 -2.14 0.66 -11.10
C LEU A 31 -3.52 0.00 -11.05
N ASN A 32 -3.55 -1.34 -11.02
CA ASN A 32 -4.79 -2.13 -10.96
C ASN A 32 -5.83 -1.68 -11.99
N ASP A 33 -5.41 -1.59 -13.26
CA ASP A 33 -6.25 -1.20 -14.39
C ASP A 33 -6.78 0.24 -14.37
N ILE A 34 -6.20 1.09 -13.52
CA ILE A 34 -6.57 2.50 -13.41
C ILE A 34 -5.36 3.38 -13.71
N TYR A 35 -5.56 4.35 -14.59
CA TYR A 35 -4.61 5.43 -14.84
C TYR A 35 -4.72 6.50 -13.75
N ILE A 36 -3.63 6.81 -13.07
CA ILE A 36 -3.57 7.72 -11.92
C ILE A 36 -2.40 8.68 -12.11
N CYS A 37 -2.65 9.98 -11.95
CA CYS A 37 -1.60 10.99 -11.93
C CYS A 37 -1.49 11.66 -10.57
N ALA A 38 -0.28 12.08 -10.22
CA ALA A 38 -0.01 12.80 -8.99
C ALA A 38 -0.62 14.23 -8.97
N PRO A 39 -0.94 14.76 -7.78
CA PRO A 39 -0.95 14.06 -6.48
C PRO A 39 -2.25 13.26 -6.33
N SER A 40 -2.14 11.94 -6.13
CA SER A 40 -3.32 11.09 -5.90
C SER A 40 -2.93 9.86 -5.09
N SER A 41 -3.89 9.28 -4.39
CA SER A 41 -3.74 8.00 -3.72
C SER A 41 -4.85 7.03 -4.10
N ARG A 42 -4.57 5.74 -3.98
CA ARG A 42 -5.55 4.66 -4.14
C ARG A 42 -5.38 3.64 -3.03
N VAL A 43 -6.52 3.21 -2.49
CA VAL A 43 -6.55 2.04 -1.63
C VAL A 43 -6.26 0.83 -2.48
N ILE A 44 -5.28 0.04 -2.06
CA ILE A 44 -4.89 -1.22 -2.66
C ILE A 44 -4.86 -2.31 -1.59
N GLY A 45 -4.86 -3.55 -2.08
CA GLY A 45 -4.82 -4.74 -1.25
C GLY A 45 -3.42 -5.12 -0.78
N ASN A 46 -3.26 -6.40 -0.47
CA ASN A 46 -2.21 -6.90 0.39
C ASN A 46 -0.84 -6.96 -0.29
N GLY A 47 0.04 -6.01 0.03
CA GLY A 47 1.50 -6.19 -0.01
C GLY A 47 2.14 -6.36 -1.38
N VAL A 48 1.37 -6.29 -2.47
CA VAL A 48 1.87 -6.40 -3.84
C VAL A 48 0.97 -5.66 -4.82
N SER A 49 1.58 -4.99 -5.80
CA SER A 49 0.86 -4.45 -6.96
C SER A 49 1.77 -4.36 -8.18
N LYS A 50 1.22 -4.68 -9.35
CA LYS A 50 1.88 -4.44 -10.62
C LYS A 50 1.57 -3.01 -11.05
N VAL A 51 2.62 -2.27 -11.37
CA VAL A 51 2.54 -0.86 -11.76
C VAL A 51 3.27 -0.68 -13.08
N GLU A 52 2.61 -0.08 -14.04
CA GLU A 52 3.29 0.58 -15.17
C GLU A 52 3.50 2.04 -14.79
N ALA A 53 4.75 2.46 -14.67
CA ALA A 53 5.11 3.78 -14.21
C ALA A 53 5.75 4.61 -15.31
N ARG A 54 5.88 5.92 -15.01
CA ARG A 54 6.47 6.93 -15.90
C ARG A 54 5.66 7.15 -17.17
N LEU A 55 4.33 7.05 -17.08
CA LEU A 55 3.42 7.26 -18.20
C LEU A 55 3.35 8.71 -18.67
N ASP A 56 3.95 9.63 -17.91
CA ASP A 56 4.16 11.02 -18.24
C ASP A 56 5.47 11.28 -19.00
N LYS A 57 6.28 10.23 -19.24
CA LYS A 57 7.58 10.31 -19.92
C LYS A 57 7.60 9.35 -21.13
N PRO A 58 8.47 9.57 -22.13
CA PRO A 58 8.57 8.67 -23.28
C PRO A 58 9.09 7.27 -22.91
N ASP A 59 9.77 7.13 -21.77
CA ASP A 59 10.27 5.86 -21.29
C ASP A 59 9.46 5.33 -20.10
N HIS A 60 8.75 4.23 -20.35
CA HIS A 60 7.88 3.57 -19.39
C HIS A 60 8.60 2.39 -18.72
N CYS A 61 8.14 2.01 -17.53
CA CYS A 61 8.66 0.85 -16.81
C CYS A 61 7.53 0.06 -16.15
N VAL A 62 7.54 -1.26 -16.30
CA VAL A 62 6.59 -2.16 -15.64
C VAL A 62 7.30 -2.86 -14.50
N LYS A 63 6.79 -2.70 -13.28
CA LYS A 63 7.37 -3.32 -12.08
C LYS A 63 6.30 -3.85 -11.15
N THR A 64 6.58 -5.01 -10.55
CA THR A 64 5.80 -5.52 -9.43
C THR A 64 6.40 -5.01 -8.14
N PHE A 65 5.71 -4.08 -7.50
CA PHE A 65 6.07 -3.54 -6.20
C PHE A 65 5.56 -4.45 -5.09
N ARG A 66 6.33 -4.59 -4.03
CA ARG A 66 6.00 -5.39 -2.83
C ARG A 66 6.28 -4.61 -1.57
N TRP A 67 5.46 -4.81 -0.55
CA TRP A 67 5.63 -4.24 0.78
C TRP A 67 5.03 -5.17 1.83
N PRO A 68 5.42 -5.03 3.11
CA PRO A 68 4.79 -5.78 4.18
C PRO A 68 3.29 -5.47 4.28
N SER A 69 2.46 -6.49 4.46
CA SER A 69 1.00 -6.33 4.50
C SER A 69 0.48 -5.43 5.62
N TYR A 70 1.27 -5.19 6.66
CA TYR A 70 0.93 -4.31 7.76
C TYR A 70 1.18 -2.82 7.45
N TYR A 71 1.75 -2.48 6.30
CA TYR A 71 1.92 -1.09 5.90
C TYR A 71 0.55 -0.50 5.55
N GLN A 72 0.21 0.60 6.22
CA GLN A 72 -1.00 1.38 5.93
C GLN A 72 -0.79 2.27 4.70
N ASP A 73 0.44 2.69 4.43
CA ASP A 73 0.76 3.60 3.34
C ASP A 73 2.08 3.21 2.67
N VAL A 74 2.11 3.31 1.34
CA VAL A 74 3.33 3.27 0.53
C VAL A 74 3.32 4.42 -0.46
N TYR A 75 4.49 4.92 -0.81
CA TYR A 75 4.64 6.14 -1.59
C TYR A 75 5.51 5.90 -2.81
N TYR A 76 4.99 6.22 -3.98
CA TYR A 76 5.74 6.27 -5.22
C TYR A 76 6.32 7.67 -5.40
N GLY A 77 7.65 7.74 -5.25
CA GLY A 77 8.43 8.97 -5.21
C GLY A 77 8.71 9.59 -6.58
N ALA A 78 9.21 10.83 -6.55
CA ALA A 78 9.59 11.59 -7.75
C ALA A 78 10.80 10.99 -8.49
N ASP A 79 11.59 10.20 -7.79
CA ASP A 79 12.70 9.42 -8.31
C ASP A 79 12.27 8.02 -8.75
N ASN A 80 10.96 7.82 -8.94
CA ASN A 80 10.34 6.62 -9.47
C ASN A 80 10.53 5.36 -8.60
N CYS A 81 10.77 5.54 -7.30
CA CYS A 81 10.99 4.46 -6.34
C CYS A 81 9.86 4.35 -5.31
N LEU A 82 9.74 3.18 -4.69
CA LEU A 82 8.77 2.91 -3.63
C LEU A 82 9.34 3.18 -2.25
N TYR A 83 8.55 3.84 -1.40
CA TYR A 83 8.89 4.25 -0.05
C TYR A 83 7.83 3.83 0.96
N ASP A 84 8.25 3.67 2.21
CA ASP A 84 7.35 3.58 3.36
C ASP A 84 6.91 4.97 3.85
N ALA A 85 6.04 5.02 4.86
CA ALA A 85 5.58 6.26 5.49
C ALA A 85 6.68 7.06 6.20
N SER A 86 7.82 6.45 6.49
CA SER A 86 9.00 7.10 7.08
C SER A 86 9.99 7.59 6.03
N SER A 87 9.61 7.59 4.74
CA SER A 87 10.47 7.95 3.61
C SER A 87 11.70 7.05 3.43
N ASN A 88 11.67 5.82 3.95
CA ASN A 88 12.69 4.82 3.64
C ASN A 88 12.33 4.11 2.34
N ARG A 89 13.33 3.95 1.46
CA ARG A 89 13.14 3.22 0.20
C ARG A 89 12.94 1.73 0.52
N ILE A 90 11.89 1.12 -0.03
CA ILE A 90 11.56 -0.29 0.19
C ILE A 90 12.32 -1.15 -0.83
N ASP A 91 13.28 -1.94 -0.35
CA ASP A 91 14.03 -2.95 -1.12
C ASP A 91 14.61 -2.45 -2.46
N ASN A 92 14.96 -1.17 -2.53
CA ASN A 92 15.45 -0.48 -3.74
C ASN A 92 14.55 -0.69 -4.98
N GLN A 93 13.24 -0.79 -4.75
CA GLN A 93 12.28 -0.99 -5.82
C GLN A 93 12.05 0.31 -6.57
N CYS A 94 12.69 0.44 -7.73
CA CYS A 94 12.60 1.60 -8.61
C CYS A 94 12.28 1.25 -10.05
N CYS A 95 11.64 2.20 -10.72
CA CYS A 95 11.67 2.45 -12.16
C CYS A 95 12.43 3.78 -12.40
#